data_AF-A0A1I7EAY4-F1
#
_entry.id   AF-A0A1I7EAY4-F1
#
_cell.length_a   1.000
_cell.length_b   1.000
_cell.length_c   1.000
_cell.angle_alpha   90.00
_cell.angle_beta   90.00
_cell.angle_gamma   90.00
#
_symmetry.space_group_name_H-M   'P 1'
#
loop_
_entity.id
_entity.type
_entity.pdbx_description
1 polymer ?
#
loop_
_entity_poly.entity_id
_entity_poly.type
_entity_poly.pdbx_seq_one_letter_code
_entity_poly.pdbx_strand_id
1 'polypeptide(L)'
;MRFYVRAAEFLKGTMSISLRYYLFPSDGNPLRLSHRLVEGLISGRDFLPEYAGTRQTAVTAVVATEEGKPTRLVRTEGAIWEFDEDGGIREGLQRALGLAMSSISPSWETDQTVVALRPKLDQKQYDAEFRWEPGQAEIDLMVADIWPKKKTDRLKVTKGVTKRKPPLTYDARHAINEISSLFWKISNAIEQLKEPSQKGFGFEARERSRYDPDYAPLYRAIAEMSEWQLEVQSRRRTGKGIWYAVVEVMNWQDNVGEAAERHYERCQNRNQAVIAARRLLAQHAEKFGDYITVEAELMTDLEWEKRAYPD
;
A
#
# COMPACT_ATOMS: atom_id res chain seq x y z
N MET A 1 0.42 16.19 -3.52
CA MET A 1 1.64 15.61 -4.14
C MET A 1 2.49 16.69 -4.86
N ARG A 2 2.88 17.76 -4.15
CA ARG A 2 3.89 18.76 -4.59
C ARG A 2 5.23 18.59 -3.86
N PHE A 3 5.41 17.47 -3.15
CA PHE A 3 6.45 17.29 -2.15
C PHE A 3 7.83 16.86 -2.69
N TYR A 4 7.99 16.67 -4.00
CA TYR A 4 9.27 16.19 -4.57
C TYR A 4 9.85 16.99 -5.73
N VAL A 5 9.15 17.98 -6.29
CA VAL A 5 9.56 18.55 -7.61
C VAL A 5 10.40 19.83 -7.51
N ARG A 6 10.57 20.46 -6.35
CA ARG A 6 11.37 21.71 -6.21
C ARG A 6 12.75 21.56 -5.59
N ALA A 7 13.29 20.34 -5.50
CA ALA A 7 14.66 20.12 -5.01
C ALA A 7 15.71 20.07 -6.14
N ALA A 8 15.30 20.01 -7.40
CA ALA A 8 16.19 19.63 -8.50
C ALA A 8 16.99 20.77 -9.14
N GLU A 9 16.69 22.05 -8.87
CA GLU A 9 17.26 23.17 -9.65
C GLU A 9 18.49 23.88 -9.03
N PHE A 10 19.14 23.32 -8.00
CA PHE A 10 20.27 23.99 -7.35
C PHE A 10 21.51 23.13 -7.07
N LEU A 11 21.78 22.11 -7.89
CA LEU A 11 22.92 21.20 -7.67
C LEU A 11 23.93 21.26 -8.83
N LYS A 12 24.97 22.09 -8.67
CA LYS A 12 26.26 21.94 -9.37
C LYS A 12 27.28 21.35 -8.39
N GLY A 13 27.76 20.13 -8.67
CA GLY A 13 28.90 19.45 -8.02
C GLY A 13 28.63 18.93 -6.59
N THR A 14 28.72 17.60 -6.40
CA THR A 14 28.77 16.81 -5.13
C THR A 14 27.77 17.09 -3.99
N MET A 15 26.96 18.14 -4.08
CA MET A 15 25.91 18.43 -3.12
C MET A 15 24.73 17.47 -3.28
N SER A 16 24.29 16.92 -2.16
CA SER A 16 23.13 16.05 -2.02
C SER A 16 22.22 16.62 -0.93
N ILE A 17 20.99 16.12 -0.85
CA ILE A 17 20.04 16.50 0.20
C ILE A 17 19.76 15.27 1.05
N SER A 18 19.73 15.45 2.37
CA SER A 18 19.27 14.45 3.31
C SER A 18 18.12 15.00 4.16
N LEU A 19 17.18 14.12 4.52
CA LEU A 19 16.06 14.46 5.39
C LEU A 19 16.36 14.01 6.82
N ARG A 20 15.97 14.82 7.80
CA ARG A 20 15.99 14.51 9.23
C ARG A 20 14.60 14.76 9.79
N TYR A 21 14.14 13.84 10.63
CA TYR A 21 12.78 13.88 11.15
C TYR A 21 12.82 13.96 12.67
N TYR A 22 11.99 14.84 13.21
CA TYR A 22 11.90 15.09 14.64
C TYR A 22 10.44 15.09 15.06
N LEU A 23 10.18 14.57 16.26
CA LEU A 23 8.92 14.67 16.96
C LEU A 23 9.14 15.55 18.18
N PHE A 24 8.24 16.49 18.41
CA PHE A 24 8.20 17.37 19.57
C PHE A 24 6.93 17.02 20.34
N PRO A 25 7.01 16.07 21.30
CA PRO A 25 5.86 15.72 22.11
C PRO A 25 5.38 16.94 22.91
N SER A 26 4.06 17.07 23.07
CA SER A 26 3.44 18.07 23.93
C SER A 26 3.93 17.92 25.38
N ASP A 27 4.14 16.67 25.80
CA ASP A 27 4.69 16.30 27.10
C ASP A 27 5.97 15.47 26.93
N GLY A 28 7.14 16.12 26.99
CA GLY A 28 8.41 15.41 27.02
C GLY A 28 9.55 16.11 26.29
N ASN A 29 10.63 15.35 26.08
CA ASN A 29 11.79 15.83 25.35
C ASN A 29 11.62 15.54 23.85
N PRO A 30 12.14 16.40 22.96
CA PRO A 30 12.16 16.14 21.53
C PRO A 30 12.89 14.84 21.18
N LEU A 31 12.37 14.16 20.15
CA LEU A 31 12.84 12.86 19.72
C LEU A 31 13.25 12.93 18.25
N ARG A 32 14.28 12.16 17.91
CA ARG A 32 14.68 11.93 16.54
C ARG A 32 13.97 10.68 16.00
N LEU A 33 13.38 10.82 14.82
CA LEU A 33 12.74 9.72 14.10
C LEU A 33 13.69 9.20 13.02
N SER A 34 13.79 7.88 12.90
CA SER A 34 14.49 7.26 11.76
C SER A 34 13.63 7.37 10.49
N HIS A 35 14.27 7.49 9.32
CA HIS A 35 13.56 7.50 8.03
C HIS A 35 12.60 6.31 7.88
N ARG A 36 13.06 5.10 8.25
CA ARG A 36 12.26 3.86 8.22
C ARG A 36 10.99 3.97 9.07
N LEU A 37 11.10 4.58 10.26
CA LEU A 37 9.96 4.75 11.15
C LEU A 37 8.93 5.69 10.52
N VAL A 38 9.38 6.82 9.98
CA VAL A 38 8.48 7.78 9.32
C VAL A 38 7.79 7.17 8.11
N GLU A 39 8.53 6.45 7.24
CA GLU A 39 7.92 5.70 6.13
C GLU A 39 6.93 4.63 6.62
N GLY A 40 7.26 3.94 7.72
CA GLY A 40 6.39 2.97 8.36
C GLY A 40 5.08 3.59 8.83
N LEU A 41 5.15 4.70 9.55
CA LEU A 41 3.99 5.47 10.01
C LEU A 41 3.12 5.96 8.84
N ILE A 42 3.73 6.55 7.81
CA ILE A 42 3.02 7.03 6.61
C ILE A 42 2.31 5.89 5.88
N SER A 43 2.95 4.72 5.79
CA SER A 43 2.40 3.55 5.08
C SER A 43 1.48 2.67 5.93
N GLY A 44 1.23 3.03 7.20
CA GLY A 44 0.45 2.20 8.12
C GLY A 44 1.10 0.84 8.44
N ARG A 45 2.44 0.76 8.32
CA ARG A 45 3.24 -0.46 8.60
C ARG A 45 4.04 -0.35 9.89
N ASP A 46 3.95 0.75 10.61
CA ASP A 46 4.58 0.97 11.91
C ASP A 46 3.72 1.95 12.73
N PHE A 47 3.91 1.95 14.04
CA PHE A 47 3.07 2.67 15.01
C PHE A 47 3.92 3.16 16.18
N LEU A 48 3.46 4.23 16.84
CA LEU A 48 3.99 4.75 18.11
C LEU A 48 2.86 4.76 19.17
N PRO A 49 2.56 3.62 19.80
CA PRO A 49 1.44 3.50 20.74
C PRO A 49 1.52 4.45 21.93
N GLU A 50 2.73 4.90 22.31
CA GLU A 50 2.89 5.89 23.37
C GLU A 50 2.24 7.26 23.07
N TYR A 51 1.90 7.52 21.80
CA TYR A 51 1.20 8.73 21.36
C TYR A 51 -0.22 8.45 20.87
N ALA A 52 -0.78 7.26 21.12
CA ALA A 52 -2.14 6.90 20.72
C ALA A 52 -3.17 7.95 21.17
N GLY A 53 -4.07 8.34 20.27
CA GLY A 53 -5.14 9.32 20.53
C GLY A 53 -4.65 10.76 20.78
N THR A 54 -3.39 11.09 20.43
CA THR A 54 -2.81 12.41 20.70
C THR A 54 -2.47 13.18 19.43
N ARG A 55 -2.21 14.49 19.58
CA ARG A 55 -1.65 15.35 18.54
C ARG A 55 -0.26 15.80 18.95
N GLN A 56 0.70 15.63 18.06
CA GLN A 56 2.10 15.98 18.31
C GLN A 56 2.64 16.81 17.16
N THR A 57 3.56 17.73 17.45
CA THR A 57 4.24 18.49 16.40
C THR A 57 5.44 17.71 15.89
N ALA A 58 5.65 17.72 14.58
CA ALA A 58 6.74 17.03 13.91
C ALA A 58 7.44 17.99 12.95
N VAL A 59 8.75 17.80 12.76
CA VAL A 59 9.56 18.58 11.82
C VAL A 59 10.29 17.67 10.86
N THR A 60 10.21 18.02 9.58
CA THR A 60 11.16 17.56 8.56
C THR A 60 12.20 18.64 8.31
N ALA A 61 13.44 18.39 8.72
CA ALA A 61 14.58 19.24 8.43
C ALA A 61 15.26 18.77 7.14
N VAL A 62 15.35 19.66 6.16
CA VAL A 62 16.03 19.44 4.89
C VAL A 62 17.47 19.91 5.03
N VAL A 63 18.42 19.00 4.92
CA VAL A 63 19.83 19.26 5.21
C VAL A 63 20.66 19.01 3.95
N ALA A 64 21.39 20.05 3.51
CA ALA A 64 22.38 19.91 2.46
C ALA A 64 23.56 19.10 2.98
N THR A 65 24.03 18.18 2.15
CA THR A 65 25.15 17.30 2.45
C THR A 65 26.20 17.35 1.35
N GLU A 66 27.46 17.35 1.75
CA GLU A 66 28.62 17.25 0.86
C GLU A 66 29.47 16.06 1.34
N GLU A 67 29.82 15.17 0.42
CA GLU A 67 30.51 13.90 0.74
C GLU A 67 29.84 13.09 1.88
N GLY A 68 28.50 13.14 1.93
CA GLY A 68 27.70 12.46 2.95
C GLY A 68 27.68 13.13 4.34
N LYS A 69 28.35 14.27 4.52
CA LYS A 69 28.36 15.04 5.78
C LYS A 69 27.39 16.22 5.72
N PRO A 70 26.60 16.50 6.78
CA PRO A 70 25.77 17.70 6.87
C PRO A 70 26.60 18.99 6.79
N THR A 71 26.25 19.88 5.86
CA THR A 71 26.91 21.19 5.70
C THR A 71 25.99 22.35 6.06
N ARG A 72 24.70 22.29 5.71
CA ARG A 72 23.75 23.37 5.98
C ARG A 72 22.32 22.87 6.19
N LEU A 73 21.60 23.50 7.13
CA LEU A 73 20.15 23.35 7.22
C LEU A 73 19.52 24.24 6.15
N VAL A 74 18.83 23.65 5.17
CA VAL A 74 18.24 24.36 4.03
C VAL A 74 16.92 24.97 4.41
N ARG A 75 16.04 24.17 5.04
CA ARG A 75 14.73 24.58 5.53
C ARG A 75 14.17 23.57 6.52
N THR A 76 13.14 23.97 7.25
CA THR A 76 12.35 23.13 8.15
C THR A 76 10.90 23.18 7.73
N GLU A 77 10.25 22.03 7.70
CA GLU A 77 8.82 21.90 7.42
C GLU A 77 8.18 21.30 8.66
N GLY A 78 7.43 22.12 9.41
CA GLY A 78 6.69 21.68 10.57
C GLY A 78 5.26 21.24 10.22
N ALA A 79 4.77 20.24 10.93
CA ALA A 79 3.42 19.73 10.79
C ALA A 79 2.88 19.25 12.14
N ILE A 80 1.56 19.22 12.28
CA ILE A 80 0.88 18.56 13.40
C ILE A 80 0.48 17.17 12.91
N TRP A 81 1.01 16.14 13.57
CA TRP A 81 0.60 14.76 13.38
C TRP A 81 -0.50 14.41 14.36
N GLU A 82 -1.54 13.78 13.84
CA GLU A 82 -2.63 13.24 14.63
C GLU A 82 -2.51 11.72 14.64
N PHE A 83 -2.42 11.18 15.84
CA PHE A 83 -2.26 9.76 16.09
C PHE A 83 -3.64 9.13 16.38
N ASP A 84 -3.95 8.04 15.68
CA ASP A 84 -5.11 7.20 15.95
C ASP A 84 -4.97 6.43 17.27
N GLU A 85 -5.98 5.65 17.63
CA GLU A 85 -6.02 4.85 18.87
C GLU A 85 -4.92 3.79 18.97
N ASP A 86 -4.30 3.41 17.84
CA ASP A 86 -3.19 2.46 17.78
C ASP A 86 -1.81 3.15 17.71
N GLY A 87 -1.79 4.50 17.64
CA GLY A 87 -0.57 5.29 17.46
C GLY A 87 -0.06 5.35 16.02
N GLY A 88 -0.93 5.15 15.04
CA GLY A 88 -0.69 5.38 13.62
C GLY A 88 -1.06 6.81 13.21
N ILE A 89 -0.50 7.34 12.12
CA ILE A 89 -0.79 8.71 11.65
C ILE A 89 -1.58 8.72 10.33
N ARG A 90 -1.97 7.55 9.82
CA ARG A 90 -2.44 7.40 8.43
C ARG A 90 -3.73 8.17 8.19
N GLU A 91 -4.69 8.07 9.09
CA GLU A 91 -5.98 8.76 8.97
C GLU A 91 -5.83 10.28 9.04
N GLY A 92 -5.06 10.77 10.02
CA GLY A 92 -4.70 12.18 10.13
C GLY A 92 -3.99 12.70 8.88
N LEU A 93 -3.03 11.94 8.35
CA LEU A 93 -2.30 12.28 7.13
C LEU A 93 -3.20 12.29 5.89
N GLN A 94 -4.13 11.34 5.77
CA GLN A 94 -5.10 11.31 4.67
C GLN A 94 -6.03 12.52 4.71
N ARG A 95 -6.52 12.92 5.89
CA ARG A 95 -7.30 14.16 6.05
C ARG A 95 -6.50 15.41 5.69
N ALA A 96 -5.27 15.52 6.19
CA ALA A 96 -4.38 16.62 5.87
C ALA A 96 -4.11 16.72 4.37
N LEU A 97 -3.85 15.58 3.70
CA LEU A 97 -3.65 15.52 2.26
C LEU A 97 -4.93 15.90 1.50
N GLY A 98 -6.10 15.44 1.95
CA GLY A 98 -7.39 15.80 1.39
C GLY A 98 -7.60 17.31 1.37
N LEU A 99 -7.46 17.97 2.52
CA LEU A 99 -7.58 19.43 2.65
C LEU A 99 -6.55 20.18 1.78
N ALA A 100 -5.29 19.73 1.79
CA ALA A 100 -4.23 20.35 0.98
C ALA A 100 -4.41 20.17 -0.53
N MET A 101 -5.06 19.09 -0.98
CA MET A 101 -5.39 18.88 -2.39
C MET A 101 -6.63 19.71 -2.78
N SER A 102 -7.64 19.78 -1.92
CA SER A 102 -8.84 20.59 -2.13
C SER A 102 -8.59 22.10 -2.09
N SER A 103 -7.50 22.53 -1.46
CA SER A 103 -7.08 23.95 -1.47
C SER A 103 -6.40 24.40 -2.75
N ILE A 104 -6.04 23.49 -3.66
CA ILE A 104 -5.45 23.83 -4.95
C ILE A 104 -6.58 24.28 -5.90
N SER A 105 -6.67 25.59 -6.15
CA SER A 105 -7.53 26.11 -7.20
C SER A 105 -7.04 25.64 -8.58
N PRO A 106 -7.94 25.15 -9.47
CA PRO A 106 -7.57 24.85 -10.84
C PRO A 106 -7.11 26.12 -11.56
N SER A 107 -6.00 26.03 -12.31
CA SER A 107 -5.39 27.18 -13.00
C SER A 107 -6.17 27.68 -14.21
N TRP A 108 -7.36 27.15 -14.50
CA TRP A 108 -8.19 27.52 -15.65
C TRP A 108 -9.32 28.52 -15.30
N GLU A 109 -9.45 28.94 -14.04
CA GLU A 109 -10.49 29.87 -13.56
C GLU A 109 -10.01 31.33 -13.40
N THR A 110 -8.98 31.76 -14.12
CA THR A 110 -8.33 33.07 -13.90
C THR A 110 -9.13 34.30 -14.36
N ASP A 111 -10.35 34.16 -14.89
CA ASP A 111 -11.12 35.28 -15.45
C ASP A 111 -12.62 35.26 -15.09
N GLN A 112 -12.95 34.95 -13.82
CA GLN A 112 -14.32 35.04 -13.31
C GLN A 112 -14.44 35.99 -12.11
N THR A 113 -15.50 36.82 -12.12
CA THR A 113 -15.89 37.76 -11.06
C THR A 113 -16.26 37.05 -9.73
N VAL A 114 -16.53 35.75 -9.77
CA VAL A 114 -16.91 34.92 -8.61
C VAL A 114 -15.76 33.98 -8.28
N VAL A 115 -15.13 34.18 -7.11
CA VAL A 115 -14.05 33.32 -6.62
C VAL A 115 -14.63 32.20 -5.76
N ALA A 116 -14.27 30.95 -6.05
CA ALA A 116 -14.64 29.81 -5.22
C ALA A 116 -14.07 29.99 -3.78
N LEU A 117 -14.96 30.01 -2.78
CA LEU A 117 -14.58 30.18 -1.36
C LEU A 117 -14.04 28.88 -0.74
N ARG A 118 -14.47 27.72 -1.26
CA ARG A 118 -14.13 26.40 -0.71
C ARG A 118 -12.62 26.14 -0.65
N PRO A 119 -11.81 26.40 -1.69
CA PRO A 119 -10.35 26.25 -1.60
C PRO A 119 -9.71 27.12 -0.51
N LYS A 120 -10.22 28.34 -0.28
CA LYS A 120 -9.74 29.23 0.78
C LYS A 120 -10.12 28.75 2.18
N LEU A 121 -11.32 28.17 2.33
CA LEU A 121 -11.76 27.57 3.58
C LEU A 121 -10.95 26.31 3.90
N ASP A 122 -10.75 25.44 2.91
CA ASP A 122 -9.96 24.20 3.07
C ASP A 122 -8.49 24.51 3.37
N GLN A 123 -7.91 25.55 2.73
CA GLN A 123 -6.56 26.05 3.07
C GLN A 123 -6.50 26.55 4.51
N LYS A 124 -7.49 27.35 4.94
CA LYS A 124 -7.55 27.88 6.31
C LYS A 124 -7.68 26.76 7.33
N GLN A 125 -8.47 25.73 7.03
CA GLN A 125 -8.63 24.56 7.87
C GLN A 125 -7.33 23.75 7.95
N TYR A 126 -6.67 23.52 6.80
CA TYR A 126 -5.36 22.88 6.76
C TYR A 126 -4.32 23.63 7.61
N ASP A 127 -4.20 24.94 7.41
CA ASP A 127 -3.24 25.76 8.15
C ASP A 127 -3.55 25.79 9.66
N ALA A 128 -4.83 25.74 10.05
CA ALA A 128 -5.22 25.72 11.45
C ALA A 128 -5.00 24.36 12.13
N GLU A 129 -5.23 23.26 11.41
CA GLU A 129 -5.25 21.92 12.01
C GLU A 129 -3.92 21.17 11.84
N PHE A 130 -3.20 21.36 10.73
CA PHE A 130 -2.07 20.51 10.36
C PHE A 130 -0.76 21.25 10.20
N ARG A 131 -0.78 22.58 10.16
CA ARG A 131 0.43 23.39 10.03
C ARG A 131 0.94 23.86 11.38
N TRP A 132 2.24 23.72 11.57
CA TRP A 132 2.97 24.30 12.68
C TRP A 132 4.34 24.74 12.18
N GLU A 133 4.85 25.87 12.66
CA GLU A 133 6.17 26.37 12.29
C GLU A 133 7.07 26.30 13.52
N PRO A 134 8.24 25.64 13.45
CA PRO A 134 9.15 25.56 14.58
C PRO A 134 9.70 26.94 14.94
N GLY A 135 9.75 27.23 16.24
CA GLY A 135 10.41 28.43 16.76
C GLY A 135 11.93 28.28 16.76
N GLN A 136 12.62 29.34 17.17
CA GLN A 136 14.08 29.34 17.22
C GLN A 136 14.63 28.29 18.19
N ALA A 137 13.96 28.06 19.33
CA ALA A 137 14.37 27.06 20.31
C ALA A 137 14.34 25.64 19.74
N GLU A 138 13.29 25.29 18.99
CA GLU A 138 13.19 23.98 18.33
C GLU A 138 14.22 23.84 17.22
N ILE A 139 14.48 24.91 16.46
CA ILE A 139 15.53 24.94 15.43
C ILE A 139 16.91 24.72 16.06
N ASP A 140 17.21 25.38 17.18
CA ASP A 140 18.50 25.24 17.86
C ASP A 140 18.73 23.80 18.36
N LEU A 141 17.68 23.13 18.86
CA LEU A 141 17.75 21.72 19.25
C LEU A 141 18.03 20.79 18.06
N MET A 142 17.40 21.04 16.91
CA MET A 142 17.67 20.28 15.69
C MET A 142 19.09 20.52 15.18
N VAL A 143 19.56 21.77 15.19
CA VAL A 143 20.93 22.13 14.79
C VAL A 143 21.95 21.42 15.70
N ALA A 144 21.71 21.39 17.01
CA ALA A 144 22.55 20.68 17.96
C ALA A 144 22.59 19.17 17.70
N ASP A 145 21.45 18.54 17.35
CA ASP A 145 21.44 17.12 16.99
C ASP A 145 22.14 16.84 15.66
N ILE A 146 22.03 17.73 14.66
CA ILE A 146 22.66 17.56 13.34
C ILE A 146 24.19 17.71 13.47
N TRP A 147 24.67 18.76 14.15
CA TRP A 147 26.09 19.05 14.39
C TRP A 147 26.44 18.99 15.88
N PRO A 148 26.47 17.79 16.49
CA PRO A 148 26.73 17.66 17.92
C PRO A 148 28.18 18.05 18.25
N LYS A 149 28.36 18.84 19.31
CA LYS A 149 29.67 19.09 19.92
C LYS A 149 29.92 18.16 21.10
N LYS A 150 28.85 17.70 21.75
CA LYS A 150 28.86 16.77 22.89
C LYS A 150 27.82 15.67 22.69
N LYS A 151 27.97 14.56 23.43
CA LYS A 151 27.03 13.43 23.36
C LYS A 151 25.60 13.83 23.76
N THR A 152 25.46 14.79 24.67
CA THR A 152 24.17 15.33 25.15
C THR A 152 23.39 16.10 24.09
N ASP A 153 24.05 16.56 23.02
CA ASP A 153 23.40 17.30 21.94
C ASP A 153 22.58 16.38 21.03
N ARG A 154 22.85 15.06 21.07
CA ARG A 154 22.11 14.06 20.30
C ARG A 154 20.77 13.77 20.94
N LEU A 155 19.69 13.97 20.19
CA LEU A 155 18.33 13.64 20.64
C LEU A 155 18.13 12.13 20.73
N LYS A 156 17.26 11.71 21.66
CA LYS A 156 16.88 10.30 21.80
C LYS A 156 16.15 9.83 20.55
N VAL A 157 16.45 8.61 20.12
CA VAL A 157 15.78 7.98 18.98
C VAL A 157 14.61 7.15 19.50
N THR A 158 13.39 7.44 19.04
CA THR A 158 12.25 6.54 19.27
C THR A 158 12.21 5.41 18.25
N LYS A 159 11.54 4.32 18.62
CA LYS A 159 11.40 3.10 17.84
C LYS A 159 9.92 2.77 17.77
N GLY A 160 9.41 2.55 16.58
CA GLY A 160 8.09 1.97 16.41
C GLY A 160 8.06 0.49 16.76
N VAL A 161 6.85 -0.07 16.77
CA VAL A 161 6.57 -1.47 17.13
C VAL A 161 7.03 -2.48 16.08
N THR A 162 7.19 -2.07 14.81
CA THR A 162 7.49 -2.99 13.73
C THR A 162 8.96 -3.43 13.74
N LYS A 163 9.16 -4.75 13.82
CA LYS A 163 10.49 -5.36 13.73
C LYS A 163 11.15 -5.05 12.39
N ARG A 164 12.44 -4.72 12.42
CA ARG A 164 13.24 -4.48 11.22
C ARG A 164 13.28 -5.74 10.37
N LYS A 165 12.78 -5.66 9.13
CA LYS A 165 12.94 -6.73 8.14
C LYS A 165 14.42 -6.83 7.72
N PRO A 166 14.97 -8.04 7.55
CA PRO A 166 16.27 -8.20 6.90
C PRO A 166 16.28 -7.48 5.54
N PRO A 167 17.37 -6.78 5.19
CA PRO A 167 17.44 -6.14 3.89
C PRO A 167 17.41 -7.22 2.79
N LEU A 168 16.51 -7.06 1.83
CA LEU A 168 16.50 -7.89 0.63
C LEU A 168 17.66 -7.42 -0.26
N THR A 169 18.74 -8.18 -0.27
CA THR A 169 19.92 -7.88 -1.09
C THR A 169 19.58 -7.92 -2.58
N TYR A 170 20.46 -7.36 -3.41
CA TYR A 170 20.31 -7.45 -4.86
C TYR A 170 20.21 -8.90 -5.32
N ASP A 171 21.11 -9.76 -4.86
CA ASP A 171 21.13 -11.19 -5.23
C ASP A 171 19.86 -11.91 -4.80
N ALA A 172 19.37 -11.66 -3.58
CA ALA A 172 18.13 -12.26 -3.11
C ALA A 172 16.91 -11.77 -3.91
N ARG A 173 16.88 -10.49 -4.29
CA ARG A 173 15.84 -9.91 -5.16
C ARG A 173 15.90 -10.49 -6.57
N HIS A 174 17.09 -10.62 -7.13
CA HIS A 174 17.28 -11.21 -8.44
C HIS A 174 16.79 -12.65 -8.46
N ALA A 175 17.26 -13.47 -7.51
CA ALA A 175 16.90 -14.88 -7.41
C ALA A 175 15.38 -15.10 -7.25
N ILE A 176 14.73 -14.35 -6.33
CA ILE A 176 13.28 -14.51 -6.14
C ILE A 176 12.48 -14.08 -7.37
N ASN A 177 12.91 -13.02 -8.07
CA ASN A 177 12.25 -12.56 -9.29
C ASN A 177 12.42 -13.55 -10.44
N GLU A 178 13.62 -14.10 -10.62
CA GLU A 178 13.91 -15.11 -11.64
C GLU A 178 13.07 -16.36 -11.43
N ILE A 179 13.02 -16.88 -10.20
CA ILE A 179 12.17 -18.03 -9.84
C ILE A 179 10.69 -17.71 -10.08
N SER A 180 10.22 -16.54 -9.62
CA SER A 180 8.81 -16.14 -9.74
C SER A 180 8.36 -15.95 -11.18
N SER A 181 9.27 -15.61 -12.09
CA SER A 181 8.97 -15.47 -13.53
C SER A 181 8.46 -16.77 -14.17
N LEU A 182 8.78 -17.92 -13.58
CA LEU A 182 8.36 -19.23 -14.06
C LEU A 182 6.98 -19.65 -13.52
N PHE A 183 6.49 -19.02 -12.45
CA PHE A 183 5.26 -19.45 -11.78
C PHE A 183 4.05 -19.42 -12.70
N TRP A 184 3.91 -18.38 -13.53
CA TRP A 184 2.83 -18.31 -14.51
C TRP A 184 2.88 -19.46 -15.52
N LYS A 185 4.08 -19.87 -15.97
CA LYS A 185 4.21 -21.00 -16.91
C LYS A 185 3.77 -22.31 -16.27
N ILE A 186 4.15 -22.52 -15.01
CA ILE A 186 3.77 -23.72 -14.24
C ILE A 186 2.25 -23.76 -14.05
N SER A 187 1.65 -22.67 -13.54
CA SER A 187 0.21 -22.62 -13.30
C SER A 187 -0.58 -22.80 -14.60
N ASN A 188 -0.21 -22.08 -15.66
CA ASN A 188 -0.88 -22.19 -16.96
C ASN A 188 -0.77 -23.61 -17.56
N ALA A 189 0.39 -24.27 -17.45
CA ALA A 189 0.54 -25.65 -17.93
C ALA A 189 -0.38 -26.63 -17.18
N ILE A 190 -0.55 -26.46 -15.87
CA ILE A 190 -1.45 -27.28 -15.04
C ILE A 190 -2.92 -26.99 -15.39
N GLU A 191 -3.28 -25.72 -15.59
CA GLU A 191 -4.67 -25.31 -15.86
C GLU A 191 -5.19 -25.82 -17.21
N GLN A 192 -4.31 -25.98 -18.21
CA GLN A 192 -4.66 -26.44 -19.56
C GLN A 192 -4.87 -27.96 -19.69
N LEU A 193 -4.50 -28.74 -18.66
CA LEU A 193 -4.68 -30.19 -18.67
C LEU A 193 -6.15 -30.57 -18.45
N LYS A 194 -6.63 -31.55 -19.22
CA LYS A 194 -7.97 -32.14 -19.07
C LYS A 194 -7.99 -33.10 -17.88
N GLU A 195 -9.15 -33.29 -17.23
CA GLU A 195 -9.30 -34.15 -16.03
C GLU A 195 -8.54 -35.50 -16.08
N PRO A 196 -8.56 -36.31 -17.17
CA PRO A 196 -7.82 -37.58 -17.19
C PRO A 196 -6.29 -37.39 -17.15
N SER A 197 -5.78 -36.41 -17.89
CA SER A 197 -4.36 -36.07 -17.93
C SER A 197 -3.90 -35.45 -16.61
N GLN A 198 -4.75 -34.64 -15.98
CA GLN A 198 -4.51 -33.99 -14.70
C GLN A 198 -4.27 -35.01 -13.57
N LYS A 199 -5.09 -36.07 -13.53
CA LYS A 199 -4.92 -37.17 -12.55
C LYS A 199 -3.57 -37.86 -12.69
N GLY A 200 -3.18 -38.22 -13.91
CA GLY A 200 -1.89 -38.84 -14.19
C GLY A 200 -0.72 -37.91 -13.86
N PHE A 201 -0.84 -36.63 -14.23
CA PHE A 201 0.16 -35.60 -13.92
C PHE A 201 0.35 -35.41 -12.41
N GLY A 202 -0.72 -35.29 -11.64
CA GLY A 202 -0.64 -35.14 -10.18
C GLY A 202 -0.03 -36.36 -9.50
N PHE A 203 -0.39 -37.57 -9.96
CA PHE A 203 0.21 -38.82 -9.48
C PHE A 203 1.72 -38.86 -9.75
N GLU A 204 2.13 -38.62 -11.00
CA GLU A 204 3.54 -38.63 -11.41
C GLU A 204 4.36 -37.57 -10.65
N ALA A 205 3.83 -36.36 -10.47
CA ALA A 205 4.48 -35.32 -9.69
C ALA A 205 4.71 -35.77 -8.23
N ARG A 206 3.71 -36.42 -7.62
CA ARG A 206 3.84 -36.97 -6.26
C ARG A 206 4.88 -38.09 -6.20
N GLU A 207 4.90 -39.00 -7.16
CA GLU A 207 5.92 -40.05 -7.21
C GLU A 207 7.33 -39.45 -7.36
N ARG A 208 7.53 -38.49 -8.26
CA ARG A 208 8.82 -37.80 -8.41
C ARG A 208 9.28 -37.11 -7.12
N SER A 209 8.35 -36.55 -6.33
CA SER A 209 8.70 -35.96 -5.04
C SER A 209 9.31 -36.95 -4.03
N ARG A 210 9.15 -38.27 -4.25
CA ARG A 210 9.74 -39.32 -3.42
C ARG A 210 11.11 -39.77 -3.93
N TYR A 211 11.30 -39.76 -5.25
CA TYR A 211 12.51 -40.27 -5.89
C TYR A 211 13.57 -39.18 -6.18
N ASP A 212 13.19 -37.90 -6.13
CA ASP A 212 14.08 -36.76 -6.33
C ASP A 212 14.03 -35.83 -5.10
N PRO A 213 14.86 -36.08 -4.07
CA PRO A 213 14.85 -35.32 -2.82
C PRO A 213 15.19 -33.84 -2.98
N ASP A 214 16.04 -33.51 -3.95
CA ASP A 214 16.52 -32.14 -4.17
C ASP A 214 15.38 -31.23 -4.65
N TYR A 215 14.47 -31.77 -5.48
CA TYR A 215 13.30 -31.06 -5.98
C TYR A 215 11.98 -31.50 -5.34
N ALA A 216 12.04 -32.32 -4.29
CA ALA A 216 10.85 -32.86 -3.62
C ALA A 216 9.83 -31.78 -3.21
N PRO A 217 10.22 -30.62 -2.63
CA PRO A 217 9.26 -29.57 -2.29
C PRO A 217 8.53 -28.99 -3.51
N LEU A 218 9.22 -28.84 -4.64
CA LEU A 218 8.63 -28.31 -5.87
C LEU A 218 7.63 -29.30 -6.46
N TYR A 219 7.99 -30.58 -6.51
CA TYR A 219 7.10 -31.63 -7.00
C TYR A 219 5.85 -31.79 -6.13
N ARG A 220 5.96 -31.63 -4.81
CA ARG A 220 4.79 -31.62 -3.91
C ARG A 220 3.86 -30.44 -4.22
N ALA A 221 4.41 -29.24 -4.36
CA ALA A 221 3.62 -28.06 -4.71
C ALA A 221 2.91 -28.23 -6.07
N ILE A 222 3.60 -28.79 -7.07
CA ILE A 222 3.01 -29.09 -8.39
C ILE A 222 1.87 -30.11 -8.27
N ALA A 223 2.05 -31.16 -7.47
CA ALA A 223 1.00 -32.16 -7.24
C ALA A 223 -0.24 -31.54 -6.56
N GLU A 224 -0.02 -30.72 -5.52
CA GLU A 224 -1.09 -30.01 -4.80
C GLU A 224 -1.85 -29.03 -5.73
N MET A 225 -1.14 -28.26 -6.55
CA MET A 225 -1.75 -27.41 -7.58
C MET A 225 -2.59 -28.21 -8.57
N SER A 226 -2.10 -29.38 -8.98
CA SER A 226 -2.83 -30.27 -9.89
C SER A 226 -4.14 -30.78 -9.29
N GLU A 227 -4.10 -31.20 -8.04
CA GLU A 227 -5.26 -31.71 -7.29
C GLU A 227 -6.30 -30.62 -7.05
N TRP A 228 -5.86 -29.41 -6.68
CA TRP A 228 -6.75 -28.26 -6.53
C TRP A 228 -7.48 -27.98 -7.86
N GLN A 229 -6.75 -27.94 -8.98
CA GLN A 229 -7.34 -27.68 -10.29
C GLN A 229 -8.29 -28.82 -10.74
N LEU A 230 -7.97 -30.07 -10.42
CA LEU A 230 -8.84 -31.21 -10.71
C LEU A 230 -10.17 -31.10 -9.95
N GLU A 231 -10.13 -30.68 -8.69
CA GLU A 231 -11.33 -30.48 -7.87
C GLU A 231 -12.18 -29.32 -8.41
N VAL A 232 -11.56 -28.20 -8.80
CA VAL A 232 -12.25 -27.08 -9.47
C VAL A 232 -12.94 -27.54 -10.76
N GLN A 233 -12.24 -28.29 -11.62
CA GLN A 233 -12.83 -28.84 -12.86
C GLN A 233 -14.01 -29.77 -12.56
N SER A 234 -13.87 -30.66 -11.56
CA SER A 234 -14.93 -31.58 -11.13
C SER A 234 -16.18 -30.83 -10.65
N ARG A 235 -16.01 -29.77 -9.84
CA ARG A 235 -17.11 -28.90 -9.41
C ARG A 235 -17.74 -28.19 -10.59
N ARG A 236 -16.94 -27.59 -11.48
CA ARG A 236 -17.45 -26.89 -12.69
C ARG A 236 -18.25 -27.81 -13.60
N ARG A 237 -17.82 -29.08 -13.75
CA ARG A 237 -18.52 -30.10 -14.54
C ARG A 237 -19.81 -30.57 -13.89
N THR A 238 -19.81 -30.83 -12.58
CA THR A 238 -20.97 -31.38 -11.88
C THR A 238 -21.98 -30.33 -11.43
N GLY A 239 -21.56 -29.07 -11.28
CA GLY A 239 -22.34 -27.97 -10.71
C GLY A 239 -22.65 -28.13 -9.22
N LYS A 240 -22.08 -29.14 -8.55
CA LYS A 240 -22.25 -29.42 -7.13
C LYS A 240 -21.30 -28.58 -6.27
N GLY A 241 -21.58 -28.52 -4.98
CA GLY A 241 -20.81 -27.74 -4.01
C GLY A 241 -21.33 -26.30 -3.88
N ILE A 242 -20.60 -25.50 -3.10
CA ILE A 242 -20.93 -24.09 -2.89
C ILE A 242 -20.43 -23.29 -4.10
N TRP A 243 -21.26 -22.35 -4.53
CA TRP A 243 -20.95 -21.45 -5.64
C TRP A 243 -21.21 -20.01 -5.22
N TYR A 244 -20.41 -19.10 -5.74
CA TYR A 244 -20.62 -17.67 -5.58
C TYR A 244 -21.06 -17.09 -6.93
N ALA A 245 -22.14 -16.32 -6.88
CA ALA A 245 -22.47 -15.36 -7.91
C ALA A 245 -21.72 -14.06 -7.58
N VAL A 246 -20.94 -13.53 -8.51
CA VAL A 246 -20.16 -12.31 -8.30
C VAL A 246 -20.47 -11.33 -9.42
N VAL A 247 -20.69 -10.06 -9.08
CA VAL A 247 -20.78 -8.94 -10.00
C VAL A 247 -19.77 -7.89 -9.57
N GLU A 248 -18.80 -7.60 -10.43
CA GLU A 248 -17.78 -6.57 -10.22
C GLU A 248 -18.08 -5.36 -11.10
N VAL A 249 -17.97 -4.17 -10.52
CA VAL A 249 -18.01 -2.89 -11.24
C VAL A 249 -16.57 -2.45 -11.42
N MET A 250 -16.08 -2.54 -12.65
CA MET A 250 -14.69 -2.27 -13.01
C MET A 250 -14.57 -0.86 -13.59
N ASN A 251 -13.71 -0.04 -13.01
CA ASN A 251 -13.34 1.26 -13.56
C ASN A 251 -12.07 1.10 -14.41
N TRP A 252 -12.13 1.54 -15.66
CA TRP A 252 -11.05 1.41 -16.63
C TRP A 252 -10.36 2.75 -16.85
N GLN A 253 -9.08 2.81 -16.53
CA GLN A 253 -8.22 3.96 -16.84
C GLN A 253 -6.98 3.46 -17.57
N ASP A 254 -6.69 4.01 -18.75
CA ASP A 254 -5.52 3.65 -19.55
C ASP A 254 -5.36 2.13 -19.80
N ASN A 255 -6.48 1.44 -20.03
CA ASN A 255 -6.57 -0.03 -20.18
C ASN A 255 -6.22 -0.85 -18.92
N VAL A 256 -6.15 -0.20 -17.76
CA VAL A 256 -6.03 -0.86 -16.46
C VAL A 256 -7.40 -0.82 -15.79
N GLY A 257 -7.95 -2.01 -15.53
CA GLY A 257 -9.22 -2.16 -14.82
C GLY A 257 -8.99 -2.33 -13.32
N GLU A 258 -9.65 -1.52 -12.51
CA GLU A 258 -9.71 -1.64 -11.04
C GLU A 258 -11.15 -1.90 -10.59
N ALA A 259 -11.34 -2.89 -9.71
CA ALA A 259 -12.65 -3.19 -9.13
C ALA A 259 -13.06 -2.07 -8.16
N ALA A 260 -13.97 -1.20 -8.58
CA ALA A 260 -14.52 -0.13 -7.76
C ALA A 260 -15.55 -0.66 -6.74
N GLU A 261 -16.34 -1.66 -7.15
CA GLU A 261 -17.29 -2.34 -6.28
C GLU A 261 -17.38 -3.83 -6.58
N ARG A 262 -17.75 -4.62 -5.58
CA ARG A 262 -18.00 -6.06 -5.71
C ARG A 262 -19.27 -6.43 -4.95
N HIS A 263 -20.20 -7.07 -5.66
CA HIS A 263 -21.46 -7.58 -5.12
C HIS A 263 -21.48 -9.09 -5.30
N TYR A 264 -21.81 -9.85 -4.26
CA TYR A 264 -21.74 -11.30 -4.34
C TYR A 264 -22.81 -12.00 -3.50
N GLU A 265 -23.09 -13.25 -3.87
CA GLU A 265 -24.04 -14.11 -3.16
C GLU A 265 -23.60 -15.57 -3.14
N ARG A 266 -23.53 -16.13 -1.93
CA ARG A 266 -23.21 -17.54 -1.70
C ARG A 266 -24.43 -18.44 -1.96
N CYS A 267 -24.27 -19.39 -2.86
CA CYS A 267 -25.31 -20.28 -3.38
C CYS A 267 -24.95 -21.76 -3.15
N GLN A 268 -25.96 -22.64 -3.06
CA GLN A 268 -25.76 -24.06 -2.76
C GLN A 268 -25.41 -24.93 -3.96
N ASN A 269 -25.47 -24.36 -5.17
CA ASN A 269 -25.11 -25.01 -6.43
C ASN A 269 -25.00 -23.98 -7.56
N ARG A 270 -24.44 -24.40 -8.69
CA ARG A 270 -24.24 -23.55 -9.87
C ARG A 270 -25.53 -22.94 -10.41
N ASN A 271 -26.65 -23.68 -10.41
CA ASN A 271 -27.90 -23.17 -10.99
C ASN A 271 -28.47 -22.01 -10.18
N GLN A 272 -28.41 -22.10 -8.85
CA GLN A 272 -28.75 -20.99 -7.96
C GLN A 272 -27.81 -19.80 -8.18
N ALA A 273 -26.51 -20.05 -8.31
CA ALA A 273 -25.54 -19.00 -8.60
C ALA A 273 -25.79 -18.29 -9.95
N VAL A 274 -26.20 -19.01 -10.99
CA VAL A 274 -26.59 -18.40 -12.29
C VAL A 274 -27.80 -17.47 -12.11
N ILE A 275 -28.81 -17.88 -11.35
CA ILE A 275 -30.00 -17.07 -11.09
C ILE A 275 -29.63 -15.81 -10.29
N ALA A 276 -28.83 -15.99 -9.23
CA ALA A 276 -28.32 -14.90 -8.41
C ALA A 276 -27.47 -13.92 -9.22
N ALA A 277 -26.54 -14.40 -10.04
CA ALA A 277 -25.66 -13.57 -10.88
C ALA A 277 -26.48 -12.73 -11.87
N ARG A 278 -27.50 -13.31 -12.50
CA ARG A 278 -28.41 -12.56 -13.40
C ARG A 278 -29.18 -11.48 -12.65
N ARG A 279 -29.64 -11.76 -11.43
CA ARG A 279 -30.33 -10.80 -10.58
C ARG A 279 -29.40 -9.66 -10.19
N LEU A 280 -28.20 -9.97 -9.68
CA LEU A 280 -27.19 -8.97 -9.29
C LEU A 280 -26.77 -8.11 -10.49
N LEU A 281 -26.58 -8.73 -11.65
CA LEU A 281 -26.20 -8.01 -12.87
C LEU A 281 -27.30 -7.03 -13.28
N ALA A 282 -28.57 -7.43 -13.24
CA ALA A 282 -29.69 -6.55 -13.53
C ALA A 282 -29.85 -5.41 -12.50
N GLN A 283 -29.53 -5.67 -11.22
CA GLN A 283 -29.57 -4.69 -10.13
C GLN A 283 -28.48 -3.61 -10.21
N HIS A 284 -27.41 -3.87 -10.95
CA HIS A 284 -26.25 -2.98 -11.05
C HIS A 284 -25.93 -2.58 -12.50
N ALA A 285 -26.77 -2.95 -13.46
CA ALA A 285 -26.57 -2.67 -14.88
C ALA A 285 -26.51 -1.16 -15.17
N GLU A 286 -27.18 -0.35 -14.37
CA GLU A 286 -27.18 1.11 -14.47
C GLU A 286 -25.81 1.75 -14.19
N LYS A 287 -24.88 1.00 -13.59
CA LYS A 287 -23.50 1.46 -13.33
C LYS A 287 -22.61 1.36 -14.56
N PHE A 288 -23.05 0.65 -15.60
CA PHE A 288 -22.32 0.57 -16.86
C PHE A 288 -22.19 1.96 -17.51
N GLY A 289 -21.00 2.29 -18.01
CA GLY A 289 -20.72 3.57 -18.65
C GLY A 289 -19.43 3.54 -19.47
N ASP A 290 -19.04 4.70 -20.01
CA ASP A 290 -17.95 4.83 -20.99
C ASP A 290 -16.61 4.23 -20.53
N TYR A 291 -16.32 4.30 -19.22
CA TYR A 291 -15.12 3.75 -18.60
C TYR A 291 -15.45 2.76 -17.47
N ILE A 292 -16.70 2.30 -17.38
CA ILE A 292 -17.15 1.41 -16.32
C ILE A 292 -17.82 0.18 -16.92
N THR A 293 -17.26 -1.00 -16.67
CA THR A 293 -17.90 -2.28 -17.01
C THR A 293 -18.55 -2.91 -15.78
N VAL A 294 -19.61 -3.67 -16.01
CA VAL A 294 -20.28 -4.47 -14.98
C VAL A 294 -20.19 -5.93 -15.41
N GLU A 295 -19.39 -6.71 -14.70
CA GLU A 295 -18.97 -8.05 -15.11
C GLU A 295 -19.50 -9.09 -14.13
N ALA A 296 -20.22 -10.08 -14.66
CA ALA A 296 -20.75 -11.19 -13.86
C ALA A 296 -19.85 -12.42 -14.01
N GLU A 297 -19.44 -12.99 -12.88
CA GLU A 297 -18.65 -14.22 -12.80
C GLU A 297 -19.34 -15.25 -11.90
N LEU A 298 -19.15 -16.53 -12.22
CA LEU A 298 -19.51 -17.64 -11.34
C LEU A 298 -18.23 -18.32 -10.85
N MET A 299 -18.13 -18.46 -9.54
CA MET A 299 -16.97 -19.04 -8.88
C MET A 299 -17.41 -20.20 -8.00
N THR A 300 -16.58 -21.24 -7.92
CA THR A 300 -16.67 -22.20 -6.82
C THR A 300 -16.15 -21.55 -5.53
N ASP A 301 -16.55 -22.06 -4.36
CA ASP A 301 -15.93 -21.74 -3.07
C ASP A 301 -14.40 -21.87 -3.07
N LEU A 302 -13.83 -22.86 -3.77
CA LEU A 302 -12.38 -23.00 -3.88
C LEU A 302 -11.73 -21.83 -4.63
N GLU A 303 -12.38 -21.34 -5.68
CA GLU A 303 -11.91 -20.18 -6.44
C GLU A 303 -12.11 -18.89 -5.64
N TRP A 304 -13.21 -18.79 -4.87
CA TRP A 304 -13.48 -17.67 -3.96
C TRP A 304 -12.40 -17.54 -2.89
N GLU A 305 -12.09 -18.65 -2.18
CA GLU A 305 -11.04 -18.71 -1.16
C GLU A 305 -9.67 -18.36 -1.75
N LYS A 306 -9.33 -18.85 -2.94
CA LYS A 306 -8.05 -18.56 -3.60
C LYS A 306 -7.88 -17.08 -3.93
N ARG A 307 -8.96 -16.35 -4.25
CA ARG A 307 -8.89 -14.91 -4.51
C ARG A 307 -8.77 -14.07 -3.23
N ALA A 308 -8.88 -14.70 -2.04
CA ALA A 308 -8.80 -14.05 -0.74
C ALA A 308 -9.72 -12.82 -0.63
N TYR A 309 -10.92 -12.90 -1.22
CA TYR A 309 -11.91 -11.85 -1.05
C TYR A 309 -12.35 -11.83 0.42
N PRO A 310 -12.38 -10.65 1.07
CA PRO A 310 -12.87 -10.55 2.43
C PRO A 310 -14.33 -10.99 2.47
N ASP A 311 -14.66 -11.85 3.45
CA ASP A 311 -16.04 -12.17 3.82
C ASP A 311 -16.76 -10.92 4.35
#